data_AF-A0A2X4RB79-F1
#
_entry.id   AF-A0A2X4RB79-F1
#
_cell.length_a   1.000
_cell.length_b   1.000
_cell.length_c   1.000
_cell.angle_alpha   90.00
_cell.angle_beta   90.00
_cell.angle_gamma   90.00
#
_symmetry.space_group_name_H-M   'P 1'
#
loop_
_entity.id
_entity.type
_entity.pdbx_description
1 polymer ?
#
loop_
_entity_poly.entity_id
_entity_poly.type
_entity_poly.pdbx_seq_one_letter_code
_entity_poly.pdbx_strand_id
1 'polypeptide(L)'
;MQSNGKLTYLTALIAHFICALVGAILAFAQHLETGIGFIAIALAVVPAIGHLRMRRQLAATRTLISHEPPVSATTQAQYLQQIEGALVSTQSLINSLESAQTRQDQVTNETKAELQELAQHAMAVHREARLARLLNETTRKELSH
;
A
#
# COMPACT_ATOMS: atom_id res chain seq x y z
N MET A 1 -17.24 -23.14 -31.42
CA MET A 1 -17.92 -22.14 -32.28
C MET A 1 -17.46 -20.68 -32.02
N GLN A 2 -16.17 -20.39 -31.75
CA GLN A 2 -15.70 -19.01 -31.46
C GLN A 2 -15.18 -18.24 -32.70
N SER A 3 -14.92 -18.90 -33.83
CA SER A 3 -14.37 -18.27 -35.05
C SER A 3 -15.36 -17.33 -35.75
N ASN A 4 -16.66 -17.67 -35.74
CA ASN A 4 -17.69 -16.93 -36.48
C ASN A 4 -17.88 -15.48 -35.97
N GLY A 5 -17.68 -15.24 -34.67
CA GLY A 5 -17.83 -13.91 -34.06
C GLY A 5 -16.72 -12.92 -34.45
N LYS A 6 -15.50 -13.41 -34.70
CA LYS A 6 -14.38 -12.57 -35.13
C LYS A 6 -14.53 -12.18 -36.61
N LEU A 7 -14.93 -13.15 -37.44
CA LEU A 7 -15.15 -12.93 -38.87
C LEU A 7 -16.30 -11.95 -39.11
N THR A 8 -17.43 -12.12 -38.42
CA THR A 8 -18.59 -11.21 -38.52
C THR A 8 -18.29 -9.79 -38.05
N TYR A 9 -17.50 -9.61 -36.99
CA TYR A 9 -17.03 -8.29 -36.57
C TYR A 9 -16.15 -7.63 -37.64
N LEU A 10 -15.21 -8.40 -38.22
CA LEU A 10 -14.29 -7.90 -39.24
C LEU A 10 -15.03 -7.50 -40.52
N THR A 11 -15.96 -8.33 -41.01
CA THR A 11 -16.75 -8.02 -42.20
C THR A 11 -17.66 -6.82 -41.99
N ALA A 12 -18.31 -6.69 -40.82
CA ALA A 12 -19.12 -5.53 -40.49
C ALA A 12 -18.29 -4.23 -40.44
N LEU A 13 -17.08 -4.29 -39.90
CA LEU A 13 -16.17 -3.15 -39.82
C LEU A 13 -15.68 -2.72 -41.20
N ILE A 14 -15.28 -3.67 -42.05
CA ILE A 14 -14.89 -3.41 -43.44
C ILE A 14 -16.05 -2.79 -44.22
N ALA A 15 -17.25 -3.36 -44.12
CA ALA A 15 -18.44 -2.84 -44.80
C ALA A 15 -18.79 -1.40 -44.36
N HIS A 16 -18.66 -1.10 -43.06
CA HIS A 16 -18.83 0.26 -42.54
C HIS A 16 -17.82 1.24 -43.14
N PHE A 17 -16.54 0.88 -43.19
CA PHE A 17 -15.51 1.72 -43.79
C PHE A 17 -15.75 1.97 -45.28
N ILE A 18 -16.15 0.93 -46.03
CA ILE A 18 -16.48 1.08 -47.45
C ILE A 18 -17.67 2.02 -47.64
N CYS A 19 -18.75 1.85 -46.87
CA CYS A 19 -19.91 2.74 -46.97
C CYS A 19 -19.58 4.19 -46.62
N ALA A 20 -18.81 4.41 -45.54
CA ALA A 20 -18.38 5.75 -45.14
C ALA A 20 -17.47 6.40 -46.20
N LEU A 21 -16.54 5.63 -46.77
CA LEU A 21 -15.62 6.10 -47.80
C LEU A 21 -16.36 6.44 -49.11
N VAL A 22 -17.27 5.56 -49.57
CA VAL A 22 -18.11 5.81 -50.74
C VAL A 22 -18.99 7.03 -50.53
N GLY A 23 -19.61 7.16 -49.35
CA GLY A 23 -20.40 8.34 -48.99
C GLY A 23 -19.59 9.64 -49.03
N ALA A 24 -18.36 9.63 -48.50
CA ALA A 24 -17.46 10.77 -48.52
C ALA A 24 -17.03 11.14 -49.95
N ILE A 25 -16.70 10.14 -50.79
CA ILE A 25 -16.32 10.37 -52.20
C ILE A 25 -17.50 10.95 -52.99
N LEU A 26 -18.71 10.42 -52.81
CA LEU A 26 -19.91 10.91 -53.49
C LEU A 26 -20.30 12.32 -53.05
N ALA A 27 -20.21 12.63 -51.76
CA ALA A 27 -20.43 13.97 -51.25
C ALA A 27 -19.41 14.97 -51.81
N PHE A 28 -18.14 14.56 -51.96
CA PHE A 28 -17.10 15.37 -52.59
C PHE A 28 -17.33 15.57 -54.10
N ALA A 29 -17.85 14.57 -54.79
CA ALA A 29 -18.18 14.61 -56.23
C ALA A 29 -19.50 15.36 -56.53
N GLN A 30 -19.99 16.21 -55.62
CA GLN A 30 -21.23 17.01 -55.76
C GLN A 30 -22.52 16.19 -55.82
N HIS A 31 -22.48 14.89 -55.48
CA HIS A 31 -23.66 14.05 -55.31
C HIS A 31 -24.04 13.93 -53.82
N LEU A 32 -24.48 15.06 -53.26
CA LEU A 32 -24.66 15.22 -51.81
C LEU A 32 -25.77 14.30 -51.25
N GLU A 33 -26.91 14.20 -51.95
CA GLU A 33 -28.07 13.42 -51.48
C GLU A 33 -27.76 11.92 -51.35
N THR A 34 -27.08 11.35 -52.35
CA THR A 34 -26.66 9.94 -52.33
C THR A 34 -25.50 9.72 -51.37
N GLY A 35 -24.55 10.67 -51.28
CA GLY A 35 -23.44 10.63 -50.33
C GLY A 35 -23.91 10.60 -48.88
N ILE A 36 -24.88 11.45 -48.52
CA ILE A 36 -25.49 11.48 -47.19
C ILE A 36 -26.21 10.15 -46.89
N GLY A 37 -26.87 9.54 -47.87
CA GLY A 37 -27.50 8.22 -47.72
C GLY A 37 -26.52 7.13 -47.29
N PHE A 38 -25.35 7.07 -47.91
CA PHE A 38 -24.29 6.12 -47.54
C PHE A 38 -23.70 6.41 -46.15
N ILE A 39 -23.54 7.67 -45.79
CA ILE A 39 -23.08 8.08 -44.45
C ILE A 39 -24.12 7.71 -43.38
N ALA A 40 -25.41 7.90 -43.67
CA ALA A 40 -26.50 7.53 -42.77
C ALA A 40 -26.55 6.01 -42.53
N ILE A 41 -26.35 5.21 -43.59
CA ILE A 41 -26.23 3.75 -43.47
C ILE A 41 -25.00 3.37 -42.62
N ALA A 42 -23.87 4.03 -42.84
CA ALA A 42 -22.67 3.78 -42.04
C ALA A 42 -22.91 4.09 -40.55
N LEU A 43 -23.59 5.18 -40.23
CA LEU A 43 -23.97 5.56 -38.86
C LEU A 43 -24.96 4.58 -38.23
N ALA A 44 -25.93 4.07 -38.99
CA ALA A 44 -26.90 3.10 -38.50
C ALA A 44 -26.26 1.76 -38.08
N VAL A 45 -25.10 1.41 -38.65
CA VAL A 45 -24.36 0.16 -38.34
C VAL A 45 -23.46 0.30 -37.10
N VAL A 46 -23.18 1.53 -36.64
CA VAL A 46 -22.29 1.79 -35.48
C VAL A 46 -22.74 1.05 -34.20
N PRO A 47 -24.04 1.06 -33.81
CA PRO A 47 -24.49 0.34 -32.62
C PRO A 47 -24.25 -1.18 -32.71
N ALA A 48 -24.42 -1.76 -33.91
CA ALA A 48 -24.19 -3.19 -34.15
C ALA A 48 -22.71 -3.56 -33.99
N ILE A 49 -21.79 -2.75 -34.53
CA ILE A 49 -20.34 -2.91 -34.36
C ILE A 49 -19.94 -2.77 -32.89
N GLY A 50 -20.52 -1.77 -32.19
CA GLY A 50 -20.32 -1.56 -30.76
C GLY A 50 -20.72 -2.78 -29.93
N HIS A 51 -21.89 -3.36 -30.22
CA HIS A 51 -22.36 -4.56 -29.52
C HIS A 51 -21.46 -5.78 -29.79
N LEU A 52 -21.00 -5.98 -31.04
CA LEU A 52 -20.06 -7.07 -31.37
C LEU A 52 -18.70 -6.90 -30.66
N ARG A 53 -18.20 -5.66 -30.57
CA ARG A 53 -16.97 -5.34 -29.83
C ARG A 53 -17.13 -5.66 -28.34
N MET A 54 -18.23 -5.24 -27.73
CA MET A 54 -18.53 -5.49 -26.32
C MET A 54 -18.64 -7.00 -26.04
N ARG A 55 -19.36 -7.76 -26.87
CA ARG A 55 -19.44 -9.22 -26.76
C ARG A 55 -18.06 -9.88 -26.82
N ARG A 56 -17.19 -9.39 -27.70
CA ARG A 56 -15.82 -9.92 -27.83
C ARG A 56 -14.97 -9.63 -26.61
N GLN A 57 -15.09 -8.43 -26.03
CA GLN A 57 -14.40 -8.06 -24.79
C GLN A 57 -14.90 -8.92 -23.61
N LEU A 58 -16.21 -9.04 -23.43
CA LEU A 58 -16.79 -9.89 -22.39
C LEU A 58 -16.41 -11.36 -22.56
N ALA A 59 -16.34 -11.87 -23.79
CA ALA A 59 -15.86 -13.22 -24.05
C ALA A 59 -14.38 -13.40 -23.65
N ALA A 60 -13.53 -12.42 -23.93
CA ALA A 60 -12.12 -12.43 -23.52
C ALA A 60 -11.96 -12.35 -21.99
N THR A 61 -12.74 -11.49 -21.32
CA THR A 61 -12.77 -11.42 -19.85
C THR A 61 -13.27 -12.72 -19.25
N ARG A 62 -14.32 -13.32 -19.82
CA ARG A 62 -14.82 -14.63 -19.38
C ARG A 62 -13.76 -15.71 -19.53
N THR A 63 -13.01 -15.74 -20.63
CA THR A 63 -11.91 -16.70 -20.80
C THR A 63 -10.78 -16.45 -19.81
N LEU A 64 -10.45 -15.20 -19.48
CA LEU A 64 -9.46 -14.86 -18.46
C LEU A 64 -9.86 -15.35 -17.07
N ILE A 65 -11.13 -15.16 -16.69
CA ILE A 65 -11.66 -15.63 -15.40
C ILE A 65 -11.79 -17.16 -15.39
N SER A 66 -12.17 -17.77 -16.51
CA SER A 66 -12.37 -19.22 -16.61
C SER A 66 -11.05 -20.00 -16.81
N HIS A 67 -10.00 -19.32 -17.27
CA HIS A 67 -8.64 -19.85 -17.43
C HIS A 67 -7.67 -19.12 -16.52
N GLU A 68 -8.16 -18.56 -15.40
CA GLU A 68 -7.26 -18.28 -14.28
C GLU A 68 -6.61 -19.63 -14.00
N PRO A 69 -5.28 -19.77 -14.22
CA PRO A 69 -4.63 -21.03 -13.96
C PRO A 69 -5.01 -21.39 -12.53
N PRO A 70 -5.32 -22.65 -12.22
CA PRO A 70 -5.36 -23.04 -10.83
C PRO A 70 -3.95 -22.76 -10.32
N VAL A 71 -3.70 -21.57 -9.77
CA VAL A 71 -2.73 -21.40 -8.70
C VAL A 71 -3.23 -22.41 -7.72
N SER A 72 -2.61 -23.60 -7.74
CA SER A 72 -3.24 -24.78 -7.17
C SER A 72 -3.70 -24.38 -5.77
N ALA A 73 -4.92 -24.72 -5.38
CA ALA A 73 -5.45 -24.28 -4.08
C ALA A 73 -4.42 -24.54 -2.95
N THR A 74 -3.59 -25.57 -3.13
CA THR A 74 -2.36 -25.87 -2.38
C THR A 74 -1.28 -24.78 -2.41
N THR A 75 -0.87 -24.22 -3.55
CA THR A 75 0.14 -23.15 -3.61
C THR A 75 -0.38 -21.86 -2.97
N GLN A 76 -1.64 -21.49 -3.21
CA GLN A 76 -2.22 -20.29 -2.58
C GLN A 76 -2.40 -20.46 -1.07
N ALA A 77 -2.88 -21.63 -0.62
CA ALA A 77 -2.96 -21.96 0.80
C ALA A 77 -1.57 -22.02 1.46
N GLN A 78 -0.55 -22.52 0.77
CA GLN A 78 0.84 -22.51 1.26
C GLN A 78 1.36 -21.08 1.44
N TYR A 79 1.13 -20.18 0.48
CA TYR A 79 1.52 -18.78 0.63
C TYR A 79 0.77 -18.11 1.78
N LEU A 80 -0.53 -18.37 1.94
CA LEU A 80 -1.32 -17.84 3.05
C LEU A 80 -0.82 -18.37 4.40
N GLN A 81 -0.50 -19.66 4.50
CA GLN A 81 0.08 -20.25 5.71
C GLN A 81 1.47 -19.70 6.04
N GLN A 82 2.31 -19.43 5.02
CA GLN A 82 3.61 -18.80 5.22
C GLN A 82 3.46 -17.36 5.73
N ILE A 83 2.51 -16.60 5.17
CA ILE A 83 2.20 -15.24 5.62
C ILE A 83 1.68 -15.26 7.06
N GLU A 84 0.77 -16.17 7.39
CA GLU A 84 0.23 -16.33 8.74
C GLU A 84 1.31 -16.72 9.75
N GLY A 85 2.20 -17.65 9.39
CA GLY A 85 3.36 -18.03 10.21
C GLY A 85 4.33 -16.87 10.45
N ALA A 86 4.58 -16.04 9.43
CA ALA A 86 5.41 -14.84 9.56
C ALA A 86 4.74 -13.76 10.44
N LEU A 87 3.41 -13.63 10.38
CA LEU A 87 2.64 -12.74 11.25
C LEU A 87 2.72 -13.16 12.72
N VAL A 88 2.60 -14.46 13.00
CA VAL A 88 2.72 -14.98 14.37
C VAL A 88 4.15 -14.77 14.91
N SER A 89 5.18 -15.00 14.10
CA SER A 89 6.56 -14.80 14.54
C SER A 89 6.91 -13.33 14.76
N THR A 90 6.41 -12.43 13.92
CA THR A 90 6.60 -10.99 14.12
C THR A 90 5.87 -10.49 15.35
N GLN A 91 4.66 -10.98 15.63
CA GLN A 91 3.95 -10.65 16.86
C GLN A 91 4.68 -11.14 18.11
N SER A 92 5.25 -12.34 18.09
CA SER A 92 6.01 -12.85 19.24
C SER A 92 7.30 -12.05 19.47
N LEU A 93 7.97 -11.63 18.40
CA LEU A 93 9.14 -10.74 18.48
C LEU A 93 8.77 -9.38 19.06
N ILE A 94 7.65 -8.77 18.64
CA ILE A 94 7.14 -7.51 19.19
C ILE A 94 6.88 -7.65 20.70
N ASN A 95 6.18 -8.71 21.12
CA ASN A 95 5.91 -8.96 22.53
C ASN A 95 7.22 -9.14 23.34
N SER A 96 8.22 -9.82 22.77
CA SER A 96 9.52 -9.98 23.41
C SER A 96 10.27 -8.65 23.54
N LEU A 97 10.18 -7.78 22.54
CA LEU A 97 10.78 -6.46 22.55
C LEU A 97 10.13 -5.56 23.61
N GLU A 98 8.81 -5.57 23.71
CA GLU A 98 8.06 -4.83 24.73
C GLU A 98 8.42 -5.32 26.15
N SER A 99 8.57 -6.62 26.33
CA SER A 99 9.02 -7.20 27.61
C SER A 99 10.47 -6.83 27.97
N ALA A 100 11.35 -6.69 26.97
CA ALA A 100 12.72 -6.27 27.18
C ALA A 100 12.79 -4.78 27.52
N GLN A 101 11.99 -3.96 26.85
CA GLN A 101 11.93 -2.51 27.08
C GLN A 101 11.37 -2.19 28.47
N THR A 102 10.30 -2.87 28.90
CA THR A 102 9.75 -2.69 30.26
C THR A 102 10.76 -3.07 31.36
N ARG A 103 11.56 -4.13 31.17
CA ARG A 103 12.67 -4.46 32.08
C ARG A 103 13.75 -3.39 32.09
N GLN A 104 14.12 -2.89 30.91
CA GLN A 104 15.11 -1.82 30.80
C GLN A 104 14.63 -0.55 31.52
N ASP A 105 13.37 -0.17 31.37
CA ASP A 105 12.78 0.99 32.04
C ASP A 105 12.77 0.81 33.57
N GLN A 106 12.50 -0.39 34.08
CA GLN A 106 12.59 -0.70 35.50
C GLN A 106 14.02 -0.52 36.03
N VAL A 107 15.02 -1.12 35.38
CA VAL A 107 16.43 -1.00 35.78
C VAL A 107 16.90 0.46 35.71
N THR A 108 16.45 1.21 34.71
CA THR A 108 16.80 2.63 34.56
C THR A 108 16.19 3.47 35.69
N ASN A 109 14.97 3.16 36.12
CA ASN A 109 14.33 3.85 37.23
C ASN A 109 14.98 3.51 38.58
N GLU A 110 15.32 2.24 38.81
CA GLU A 110 16.03 1.80 40.03
C GLU A 110 17.40 2.46 40.14
N THR A 111 18.21 2.39 39.08
CA THR A 111 19.54 3.03 39.07
C THR A 111 19.46 4.55 39.23
N LYS A 112 18.43 5.20 38.67
CA LYS A 112 18.19 6.63 38.89
C LYS A 112 17.85 6.95 40.35
N ALA A 113 17.06 6.11 41.01
CA ALA A 113 16.73 6.26 42.42
C ALA A 113 17.98 6.08 43.30
N GLU A 114 18.80 5.07 43.04
CA GLU A 114 20.07 4.82 43.75
C GLU A 114 21.04 6.00 43.59
N LEU A 115 21.19 6.52 42.36
CA LEU A 115 22.03 7.71 42.09
C LEU A 115 21.53 8.94 42.85
N GLN A 116 20.22 9.12 42.97
CA GLN A 116 19.63 10.23 43.71
C GLN A 116 19.87 10.09 45.22
N GLU A 117 19.80 8.88 45.77
CA GLU A 117 20.10 8.60 47.17
C GLU A 117 21.59 8.83 47.48
N LEU A 118 22.48 8.37 46.59
CA LEU A 118 23.91 8.60 46.70
C LEU A 118 24.25 10.11 46.66
N ALA A 119 23.60 10.87 45.78
CA ALA A 119 23.76 12.31 45.71
C ALA A 119 23.31 13.02 47.00
N GLN A 120 22.22 12.55 47.63
CA GLN A 120 21.76 13.06 48.92
C GLN A 120 22.77 12.75 50.04
N HIS A 121 23.32 11.53 50.07
CA HIS A 121 24.35 11.14 51.03
C HIS A 121 25.62 11.97 50.87
N ALA A 122 26.09 12.18 49.63
CA ALA A 122 27.24 13.03 49.35
C ALA A 122 27.03 14.48 49.83
N MET A 123 25.82 15.04 49.63
CA MET A 123 25.47 16.37 50.16
C MET A 123 25.47 16.43 51.69
N ALA A 124 24.98 15.38 52.37
CA ALA A 124 25.00 15.29 53.83
C ALA A 124 26.43 15.28 54.37
N VAL A 125 27.30 14.43 53.80
CA VAL A 125 28.73 14.38 54.15
C VAL A 125 29.41 15.73 53.92
N HIS A 126 29.10 16.41 52.81
CA HIS A 126 29.63 17.76 52.57
C HIS A 126 29.17 18.79 53.61
N ARG A 127 27.91 18.72 54.07
CA ARG A 127 27.42 19.60 55.16
C ARG A 127 28.13 19.29 56.47
N GLU A 128 28.26 18.03 56.84
CA GLU A 128 28.94 17.61 58.06
C GLU A 128 30.42 18.03 58.07
N ALA A 129 31.12 17.80 56.95
CA ALA A 129 32.50 18.24 56.80
C ALA A 129 32.64 19.77 56.91
N ARG A 130 31.67 20.54 56.40
CA ARG A 130 31.64 21.99 56.55
C ARG A 130 31.41 22.43 58.00
N LEU A 131 30.47 21.79 58.71
CA LEU A 131 30.21 22.05 60.12
C LEU A 131 31.43 21.71 60.99
N ALA A 132 32.11 20.59 60.74
CA ALA A 132 33.33 20.21 61.45
C ALA A 132 34.45 21.24 61.25
N ARG A 133 34.61 21.78 60.04
CA ARG A 133 35.56 22.87 59.77
C ARG A 133 35.20 24.16 60.52
N LEU A 134 33.93 24.56 60.49
CA LEU A 134 33.46 25.75 61.19
C LEU A 134 33.64 25.63 62.71
N LEU A 135 33.29 24.47 63.28
CA LEU A 135 33.50 24.16 64.70
C LEU A 135 34.98 24.23 65.07
N ASN A 136 35.85 23.61 64.28
CA ASN A 136 37.29 23.66 64.52
C ASN A 136 37.80 25.12 64.47
N GLU A 137 37.33 25.92 63.52
CA GLU A 137 37.70 27.33 63.42
C GLU A 137 37.20 28.18 64.59
N THR A 138 35.99 27.91 65.12
CA THR A 138 35.48 28.57 66.34
C THR A 138 36.26 28.16 67.58
N THR A 139 36.53 26.86 67.77
CA THR A 139 37.29 26.38 68.93
C THR A 139 38.71 26.96 68.92
N ARG A 140 39.33 27.05 67.74
CA ARG A 140 40.69 27.62 67.60
C ARG A 140 40.72 29.12 67.88
N LYS A 141 39.65 29.86 67.59
CA LYS A 141 39.52 31.28 67.96
C LYS A 141 39.36 31.45 69.47
N GLU A 142 38.51 30.65 70.12
CA GLU A 142 38.31 30.70 71.57
C GLU A 142 39.57 30.33 72.37
N LEU A 143 40.39 29.39 71.89
CA LEU A 143 41.67 29.02 72.51
C LEU A 143 42.80 30.05 72.34
N SER A 144 42.61 31.05 71.46
CA SER A 144 43.61 32.09 71.19
C SER A 144 43.36 33.41 71.95
N HIS A 145 42.34 33.42 72.82
CA HIS A 145 41.97 34.50 73.73
C HIS A 145 42.25 34.12 75.18
#